data_AF-T2JYD2-F1
#
_entry.id   AF-T2JYD2-F1
#
_cell.length_a   1.000
_cell.length_b   1.000
_cell.length_c   1.000
_cell.angle_alpha   90.00
_cell.angle_beta   90.00
_cell.angle_gamma   90.00
#
_symmetry.space_group_name_H-M   'P 1'
#
loop_
_entity.id
_entity.type
_entity.pdbx_description
1 polymer ?
#
loop_
_entity_poly.entity_id
_entity_poly.type
_entity_poly.pdbx_seq_one_letter_code
_entity_poly.pdbx_strand_id
1 'polypeptide(L)'
;MGSGSLHSLRRPIIDTDANTIKLVGHGLKTGDAISYDSGQGTAISIQGGTLTKGQIYYAVFVDADTIKLASTYENAVATTPTTLDLTGTGTGNNHSFQPSTVILSSNIINIGSHNYSTGDAVIYNNGGGTNISGLNSGTTYYIVKVDARNIQLAETLNNAKKSTPVVINFKSIGTGTNHRLVMQMPT
;
A
#
# COMPACT_ATOMS: atom_id res chain seq x y z
N MET A 1 -12.09 3.48 -39.42
CA MET A 1 -12.15 4.38 -38.25
C MET A 1 -12.27 3.51 -37.01
N GLY A 2 -11.17 3.32 -36.28
CA GLY A 2 -11.14 2.52 -35.05
C GLY A 2 -10.54 3.35 -33.94
N SER A 3 -11.34 4.24 -33.34
CA SER A 3 -10.99 4.91 -32.09
C SER A 3 -11.45 4.01 -30.94
N GLY A 4 -10.67 2.96 -30.69
CA GLY A 4 -10.77 2.18 -29.45
C GLY A 4 -9.93 2.89 -28.40
N SER A 5 -10.60 3.55 -27.47
CA SER A 5 -10.04 4.34 -26.39
C SER A 5 -8.96 3.57 -25.61
N LEU A 6 -7.69 3.81 -25.96
CA LEU A 6 -6.56 3.43 -25.13
C LEU A 6 -6.53 4.39 -23.95
N HIS A 7 -7.21 4.03 -22.86
CA HIS A 7 -6.86 4.53 -21.53
C HIS A 7 -5.46 3.98 -21.18
N SER A 8 -4.43 4.56 -21.78
CA SER A 8 -3.08 4.48 -21.24
C SER A 8 -3.10 5.31 -19.97
N LEU A 9 -2.97 4.65 -18.82
CA LEU A 9 -2.72 5.31 -17.53
C LEU A 9 -1.58 6.33 -17.76
N ARG A 10 -1.95 7.61 -17.72
CA ARG A 10 -1.10 8.73 -18.11
C ARG A 10 0.10 8.73 -17.16
N ARG A 11 1.31 8.62 -17.72
CA ARG A 11 2.57 8.52 -16.98
C ARG A 11 2.65 9.54 -15.84
N PRO A 12 3.16 9.16 -14.65
CA PRO A 12 3.44 10.15 -13.62
C PRO A 12 4.43 11.19 -14.15
N ILE A 13 4.12 12.48 -13.93
CA ILE A 13 5.08 13.56 -14.17
C ILE A 13 5.56 14.04 -12.81
N ILE A 14 6.87 14.00 -12.61
CA ILE A 14 7.51 14.41 -11.37
C ILE A 14 7.96 15.86 -11.53
N ASP A 15 7.52 16.71 -10.61
CA ASP A 15 7.96 18.10 -10.50
C ASP A 15 8.69 18.26 -9.16
N THR A 16 10.02 18.31 -9.21
CA THR A 16 10.88 18.43 -8.02
C THR A 16 10.86 19.85 -7.45
N ASP A 17 10.58 20.87 -8.27
CA ASP A 17 10.55 22.26 -7.82
C ASP A 17 9.26 22.55 -7.04
N ALA A 18 8.13 22.06 -7.56
CA ALA A 18 6.83 22.12 -6.87
C ALA A 18 6.69 21.04 -5.78
N ASN A 19 7.58 20.06 -5.75
CA ASN A 19 7.50 18.84 -4.95
C ASN A 19 6.14 18.14 -5.11
N THR A 20 5.77 17.81 -6.36
CA THR A 20 4.50 17.18 -6.71
C THR A 20 4.65 16.05 -7.74
N ILE A 21 3.63 15.21 -7.81
CA ILE A 21 3.48 14.15 -8.81
C ILE A 21 2.14 14.31 -9.49
N LYS A 22 2.16 14.53 -10.81
CA LYS A 22 0.95 14.58 -11.62
C LYS A 22 0.52 13.17 -12.02
N LEU A 23 -0.62 12.71 -11.52
CA LEU A 23 -1.31 11.47 -11.83
C LEU A 23 -2.72 11.79 -12.33
N VAL A 24 -2.90 11.93 -13.65
CA VAL A 24 -4.17 12.41 -14.18
C VAL A 24 -5.32 11.44 -13.90
N GLY A 25 -6.42 11.96 -13.35
CA GLY A 25 -7.63 11.20 -13.05
C GLY A 25 -7.43 10.14 -11.97
N HIS A 26 -6.53 10.36 -11.00
CA HIS A 26 -6.12 9.34 -10.06
C HIS A 26 -7.23 8.86 -9.10
N GLY A 27 -8.21 9.72 -8.78
CA GLY A 27 -9.29 9.41 -7.83
C GLY A 27 -8.87 9.23 -6.35
N LEU A 28 -7.55 9.18 -6.08
CA LEU A 28 -6.94 9.16 -4.74
C LEU A 28 -7.36 10.35 -3.86
N LYS A 29 -7.39 10.10 -2.56
CA LYS A 29 -7.60 11.08 -1.49
C LYS A 29 -6.40 11.09 -0.53
N THR A 30 -6.30 12.13 0.29
CA THR A 30 -5.28 12.19 1.34
C THR A 30 -5.37 10.99 2.27
N GLY A 31 -4.24 10.32 2.49
CA GLY A 31 -4.12 9.13 3.32
C GLY A 31 -4.33 7.80 2.59
N ASP A 32 -4.65 7.81 1.29
CA ASP A 32 -4.72 6.57 0.51
C ASP A 32 -3.33 5.93 0.37
N ALA A 33 -3.25 4.62 0.64
CA ALA A 33 -2.04 3.85 0.52
C ALA A 33 -1.77 3.50 -0.95
N ILE A 34 -0.52 3.69 -1.38
CA ILE A 34 -0.09 3.56 -2.76
C ILE A 34 1.20 2.75 -2.78
N SER A 35 1.26 1.75 -3.66
CA SER A 35 2.50 1.05 -3.97
C SER A 35 3.21 1.77 -5.12
N TYR A 36 4.50 2.02 -4.95
CA TYR A 36 5.37 2.57 -5.98
C TYR A 36 6.12 1.47 -6.73
N ASP A 37 6.22 1.57 -8.05
CA ASP A 37 7.12 0.73 -8.87
C ASP A 37 7.91 1.62 -9.83
N SER A 38 9.25 1.50 -9.83
CA SER A 38 10.13 2.21 -10.77
C SER A 38 10.18 1.58 -12.17
N GLY A 39 9.48 0.47 -12.38
CA GLY A 39 9.61 -0.36 -13.56
C GLY A 39 11.04 -0.90 -13.68
N GLN A 40 11.64 -0.71 -14.86
CA GLN A 40 13.01 -1.14 -15.16
C GLN A 40 14.05 -0.03 -14.96
N GLY A 41 13.62 1.16 -14.52
CA GLY A 41 14.50 2.32 -14.36
C GLY A 41 14.96 2.53 -12.92
N THR A 42 15.78 3.56 -12.70
CA THR A 42 16.22 3.96 -11.36
C THR A 42 15.09 4.68 -10.63
N ALA A 43 14.97 4.44 -9.32
CA ALA A 43 13.90 5.04 -8.55
C ALA A 43 13.99 6.57 -8.42
N ILE A 44 12.83 7.21 -8.24
CA ILE A 44 12.69 8.63 -7.90
C ILE A 44 13.49 8.94 -6.63
N SER A 45 14.27 10.02 -6.67
CA SER A 45 15.09 10.46 -5.56
C SER A 45 14.28 11.32 -4.60
N ILE A 46 14.52 11.13 -3.32
CA ILE A 46 13.94 11.93 -2.24
C ILE A 46 15.04 12.45 -1.33
N GLN A 47 14.74 13.47 -0.52
CA GLN A 47 15.68 13.88 0.52
C GLN A 47 16.00 12.69 1.43
N GLY A 48 17.29 12.34 1.52
CA GLY A 48 17.77 11.21 2.32
C GLY A 48 17.74 9.84 1.62
N GLY A 49 17.42 9.75 0.32
CA GLY A 49 17.50 8.47 -0.41
C GLY A 49 16.70 8.41 -1.71
N THR A 50 16.02 7.28 -1.93
CA THR A 50 15.14 7.04 -3.07
C THR A 50 13.84 6.39 -2.63
N LEU A 51 12.79 6.51 -3.44
CA LEU A 51 11.59 5.68 -3.26
C LEU A 51 11.94 4.21 -3.48
N THR A 52 11.42 3.34 -2.62
CA THR A 52 11.67 1.90 -2.69
C THR A 52 10.54 1.22 -3.44
N LYS A 53 10.89 0.44 -4.48
CA LYS A 53 9.91 -0.34 -5.24
C LYS A 53 9.15 -1.28 -4.29
N GLY A 54 7.82 -1.23 -4.37
CA GLY A 54 6.93 -2.05 -3.57
C GLY A 54 6.75 -1.60 -2.11
N GLN A 55 7.38 -0.49 -1.72
CA GLN A 55 7.08 0.16 -0.45
C GLN A 55 5.75 0.91 -0.55
N ILE A 56 5.05 0.98 0.57
CA ILE A 56 3.85 1.81 0.72
C ILE A 56 4.26 3.25 0.96
N TYR A 57 3.63 4.13 0.20
CA TYR A 57 3.58 5.56 0.44
C TYR A 57 2.12 6.00 0.56
N TYR A 58 1.89 7.21 1.06
CA TYR A 58 0.55 7.73 1.26
C TYR A 58 0.36 8.98 0.40
N ALA A 59 -0.76 9.07 -0.30
CA ALA A 59 -1.09 10.28 -1.05
C ALA A 59 -1.42 11.43 -0.11
N VAL A 60 -0.97 12.61 -0.47
CA VAL A 60 -1.51 13.88 0.00
C VAL A 60 -2.15 14.56 -1.20
N PHE A 61 -3.47 14.69 -1.16
CA PHE A 61 -4.25 15.25 -2.26
C PHE A 61 -3.90 16.71 -2.48
N VAL A 62 -3.57 17.08 -3.72
CA VAL A 62 -3.40 18.49 -4.14
C VAL A 62 -4.61 18.89 -4.98
N ASP A 63 -4.87 18.15 -6.05
CA ASP A 63 -6.04 18.31 -6.92
C ASP A 63 -6.39 16.98 -7.60
N ALA A 64 -7.32 16.99 -8.57
CA ALA A 64 -7.81 15.77 -9.24
C ALA A 64 -6.75 15.02 -10.08
N ASP A 65 -5.66 15.71 -10.44
CA ASP A 65 -4.59 15.21 -11.29
C ASP A 65 -3.23 15.22 -10.58
N THR A 66 -3.14 15.68 -9.32
CA THR A 66 -1.87 15.97 -8.67
C THR A 66 -1.88 15.55 -7.20
N ILE A 67 -0.80 14.89 -6.78
CA ILE A 67 -0.57 14.50 -5.39
C ILE A 67 0.82 14.92 -4.91
N LYS A 68 1.00 14.91 -3.59
CA LYS A 68 2.31 14.72 -2.95
C LYS A 68 2.36 13.35 -2.27
N LEU A 69 3.55 12.93 -1.85
CA LEU A 69 3.74 11.67 -1.12
C LEU A 69 4.11 11.94 0.33
N ALA A 70 3.66 11.08 1.23
CA ALA A 70 4.13 10.99 2.61
C ALA A 70 4.63 9.57 2.92
N SER A 71 5.56 9.47 3.86
CA SER A 71 6.14 8.18 4.31
C SER A 71 5.20 7.38 5.22
N THR A 72 4.24 8.04 5.89
CA THR A 72 3.28 7.40 6.80
C THR A 72 1.89 7.98 6.60
N TYR A 73 0.88 7.24 7.07
CA TYR A 73 -0.50 7.69 7.06
C TYR A 73 -0.67 8.97 7.89
N GLU A 74 -0.09 9.00 9.09
CA GLU A 74 -0.18 10.12 10.02
C GLU A 74 0.43 11.39 9.43
N ASN A 75 1.55 11.27 8.72
CA ASN A 75 2.18 12.37 8.01
C ASN A 75 1.30 12.91 6.88
N ALA A 76 0.55 12.04 6.20
CA ALA A 76 -0.36 12.45 5.14
C ALA A 76 -1.58 13.20 5.67
N VAL A 77 -2.17 12.74 6.78
CA VAL A 77 -3.44 13.28 7.31
C VAL A 77 -3.29 14.34 8.39
N ALA A 78 -2.06 14.68 8.78
CA ALA A 78 -1.80 15.76 9.73
C ALA A 78 -2.40 17.10 9.22
N THR A 79 -2.80 17.97 10.15
CA THR A 79 -3.33 19.31 9.84
C THR A 79 -2.42 20.08 8.89
N THR A 80 -1.11 19.92 9.08
CA THR A 80 -0.08 20.32 8.12
C THR A 80 0.66 19.05 7.68
N PRO A 81 0.40 18.54 6.46
CA PRO A 81 1.01 17.30 6.01
C PRO A 81 2.54 17.39 5.93
N THR A 82 3.23 16.34 6.38
CA THR A 82 4.68 16.19 6.22
C THR A 82 4.95 15.34 4.99
N THR A 83 5.30 15.97 3.88
CA THR A 83 5.53 15.29 2.60
C THR A 83 6.98 14.90 2.41
N LEU A 84 7.22 13.83 1.64
CA LEU A 84 8.54 13.51 1.11
C LEU A 84 8.97 14.61 0.14
N ASP A 85 10.23 15.01 0.22
CA ASP A 85 10.82 16.00 -0.67
C ASP A 85 11.45 15.31 -1.88
N LEU A 86 10.90 15.54 -3.07
CA LEU A 86 11.33 14.94 -4.33
C LEU A 86 12.56 15.70 -4.87
N THR A 87 13.70 15.02 -4.96
CA THR A 87 14.97 15.65 -5.35
C THR A 87 15.47 15.21 -6.73
N GLY A 88 14.77 14.27 -7.37
CA GLY A 88 15.12 13.78 -8.69
C GLY A 88 14.07 12.84 -9.25
N THR A 89 13.90 12.85 -10.57
CA THR A 89 12.82 12.11 -11.24
C THR A 89 13.08 10.61 -11.36
N GLY A 90 14.30 10.13 -11.06
CA GLY A 90 14.74 8.80 -11.46
C GLY A 90 14.92 8.69 -12.97
N THR A 91 15.10 7.47 -13.47
CA THR A 91 15.21 7.16 -14.90
C THR A 91 14.17 6.12 -15.28
N GLY A 92 13.87 6.01 -16.57
CA GLY A 92 12.85 5.09 -17.07
C GLY A 92 11.48 5.77 -17.23
N ASN A 93 10.60 5.13 -18.00
CA ASN A 93 9.33 5.72 -18.45
C ASN A 93 8.09 5.01 -17.90
N ASN A 94 8.29 4.04 -17.01
CA ASN A 94 7.27 3.11 -16.53
C ASN A 94 7.11 3.17 -15.00
N HIS A 95 7.43 4.32 -14.39
CA HIS A 95 7.09 4.56 -12.99
C HIS A 95 5.58 4.46 -12.83
N SER A 96 5.13 3.79 -11.78
CA SER A 96 3.70 3.66 -11.49
C SER A 96 3.42 3.81 -9.99
N PHE A 97 2.24 4.37 -9.73
CA PHE A 97 1.68 4.58 -8.40
C PHE A 97 0.29 3.97 -8.45
N GLN A 98 0.09 2.88 -7.73
CA GLN A 98 -1.16 2.14 -7.77
C GLN A 98 -1.74 2.03 -6.36
N PRO A 99 -3.02 2.41 -6.15
CA PRO A 99 -3.70 2.03 -4.92
C PRO A 99 -3.77 0.50 -4.89
N SER A 100 -3.51 -0.09 -3.74
CA SER A 100 -3.67 -1.53 -3.58
C SER A 100 -4.12 -1.87 -2.17
N THR A 101 -5.09 -2.78 -2.09
CA THR A 101 -5.54 -3.37 -0.83
C THR A 101 -4.51 -4.36 -0.29
N VAL A 102 -3.81 -5.10 -1.17
CA VAL A 102 -2.79 -6.08 -0.78
C VAL A 102 -1.49 -5.75 -1.51
N ILE A 103 -0.41 -5.53 -0.76
CA ILE A 103 0.87 -5.09 -1.30
C ILE A 103 1.88 -6.20 -1.06
N LEU A 104 2.08 -7.02 -2.10
CA LEU A 104 2.83 -8.28 -2.04
C LEU A 104 4.30 -8.10 -1.64
N SER A 105 4.93 -7.03 -2.11
CA SER A 105 6.33 -6.70 -1.85
C SER A 105 6.63 -6.41 -0.37
N SER A 106 5.66 -5.88 0.37
CA SER A 106 5.79 -5.54 1.79
C SER A 106 4.93 -6.41 2.71
N ASN A 107 4.18 -7.37 2.13
CA ASN A 107 3.24 -8.24 2.84
C ASN A 107 2.19 -7.47 3.66
N ILE A 108 1.74 -6.32 3.17
CA ILE A 108 0.78 -5.46 3.86
C ILE A 108 -0.61 -5.61 3.26
N ILE A 109 -1.62 -5.56 4.13
CA ILE A 109 -3.03 -5.46 3.77
C ILE A 109 -3.58 -4.15 4.34
N ASN A 110 -4.13 -3.30 3.47
CA ASN A 110 -4.94 -2.15 3.87
C ASN A 110 -6.37 -2.62 4.13
N ILE A 111 -6.81 -2.53 5.38
CA ILE A 111 -8.14 -2.95 5.81
C ILE A 111 -9.04 -1.75 6.17
N GLY A 112 -8.62 -0.55 5.79
CA GLY A 112 -9.23 0.69 6.25
C GLY A 112 -9.04 0.92 7.75
N SER A 113 -9.71 1.93 8.30
CA SER A 113 -9.61 2.23 9.74
C SER A 113 -9.94 1.01 10.59
N HIS A 114 -9.04 0.66 11.52
CA HIS A 114 -9.21 -0.50 12.39
C HIS A 114 -8.74 -0.25 13.83
N ASN A 115 -9.23 -1.08 14.75
CA ASN A 115 -8.84 -1.07 16.17
C ASN A 115 -7.93 -2.23 16.55
N TYR A 116 -7.51 -3.05 15.58
CA TYR A 116 -6.60 -4.17 15.86
C TYR A 116 -5.27 -3.70 16.44
N SER A 117 -4.73 -4.55 17.32
CA SER A 117 -3.42 -4.45 17.93
C SER A 117 -2.54 -5.64 17.52
N THR A 118 -1.21 -5.47 17.60
CA THR A 118 -0.29 -6.59 17.34
C THR A 118 -0.55 -7.75 18.29
N GLY A 119 -0.75 -8.94 17.73
CA GLY A 119 -1.08 -10.16 18.46
C GLY A 119 -2.57 -10.49 18.53
N ASP A 120 -3.46 -9.63 18.01
CA ASP A 120 -4.88 -9.97 17.89
C ASP A 120 -5.06 -11.16 16.93
N ALA A 121 -5.87 -12.13 17.33
CA ALA A 121 -6.20 -13.29 16.52
C ALA A 121 -7.36 -12.98 15.56
N VAL A 122 -7.19 -13.31 14.28
CA VAL A 122 -8.20 -13.11 13.24
C VAL A 122 -8.34 -14.35 12.37
N ILE A 123 -9.56 -14.67 11.96
CA ILE A 123 -9.85 -15.73 11.00
C ILE A 123 -9.94 -15.10 9.60
N TYR A 124 -9.09 -15.57 8.69
CA TYR A 124 -9.15 -15.16 7.29
C TYR A 124 -10.23 -15.92 6.53
N ASN A 125 -11.03 -15.21 5.73
CA ASN A 125 -12.06 -15.78 4.87
C ASN A 125 -11.91 -15.22 3.45
N ASN A 126 -11.79 -16.09 2.45
CA ASN A 126 -11.62 -15.68 1.05
C ASN A 126 -12.93 -15.30 0.33
N GLY A 127 -14.07 -15.41 1.04
CA GLY A 127 -15.39 -15.03 0.52
C GLY A 127 -15.86 -15.83 -0.70
N GLY A 128 -15.33 -17.05 -0.90
CA GLY A 128 -15.65 -17.92 -2.04
C GLY A 128 -14.73 -17.77 -3.26
N GLY A 129 -13.76 -16.86 -3.21
CA GLY A 129 -12.70 -16.74 -4.22
C GLY A 129 -11.50 -17.64 -3.95
N THR A 130 -10.37 -17.39 -4.63
CA THR A 130 -9.10 -18.05 -4.29
C THR A 130 -8.35 -17.28 -3.21
N ASN A 131 -7.51 -17.99 -2.44
CA ASN A 131 -6.79 -17.38 -1.32
C ASN A 131 -5.73 -16.38 -1.79
N ILE A 132 -5.52 -15.33 -0.99
CA ILE A 132 -4.22 -14.63 -0.95
C ILE A 132 -3.16 -15.69 -0.62
N SER A 133 -2.10 -15.76 -1.42
CA SER A 133 -1.06 -16.77 -1.23
C SER A 133 -0.42 -16.63 0.15
N GLY A 134 -0.30 -17.74 0.86
CA GLY A 134 0.17 -17.79 2.25
C GLY A 134 -0.97 -17.75 3.28
N LEU A 135 -2.20 -17.43 2.86
CA LEU A 135 -3.39 -17.50 3.72
C LEU A 135 -4.30 -18.66 3.30
N ASN A 136 -4.96 -19.27 4.29
CA ASN A 136 -5.96 -20.32 4.09
C ASN A 136 -7.28 -19.89 4.72
N SER A 137 -8.36 -19.93 3.94
CA SER A 137 -9.68 -19.57 4.44
C SER A 137 -10.10 -20.46 5.60
N GLY A 138 -10.66 -19.87 6.66
CA GLY A 138 -11.02 -20.54 7.91
C GLY A 138 -9.86 -20.72 8.90
N THR A 139 -8.64 -20.30 8.54
CA THR A 139 -7.47 -20.39 9.43
C THR A 139 -7.28 -19.12 10.25
N THR A 140 -6.90 -19.30 11.52
CA THR A 140 -6.50 -18.22 12.43
C THR A 140 -5.10 -17.72 12.10
N TYR A 141 -4.96 -16.41 12.02
CA TYR A 141 -3.71 -15.67 11.89
C TYR A 141 -3.64 -14.60 12.96
N TYR A 142 -2.46 -13.98 13.11
CA TYR A 142 -2.22 -12.97 14.12
C TYR A 142 -1.82 -11.64 13.46
N ILE A 143 -2.44 -10.56 13.91
CA ILE A 143 -2.17 -9.21 13.42
C ILE A 143 -0.76 -8.77 13.81
N VAL A 144 -0.05 -8.17 12.87
CA VAL A 144 1.08 -7.29 13.12
C VAL A 144 0.65 -5.90 12.65
N LYS A 145 0.41 -4.99 13.59
CA LYS A 145 -0.08 -3.64 13.27
C LYS A 145 1.05 -2.84 12.62
N VAL A 146 0.76 -2.26 11.45
CA VAL A 146 1.67 -1.33 10.78
C VAL A 146 1.28 0.11 11.15
N ASP A 147 0.02 0.47 10.95
CA ASP A 147 -0.51 1.79 11.31
C ASP A 147 -2.03 1.70 11.60
N ALA A 148 -2.76 2.81 11.48
CA ALA A 148 -4.21 2.88 11.72
C ALA A 148 -5.08 2.19 10.63
N ARG A 149 -4.51 1.87 9.47
CA ARG A 149 -5.21 1.31 8.30
C ARG A 149 -4.58 0.05 7.74
N ASN A 150 -3.31 -0.18 8.05
CA ASN A 150 -2.50 -1.23 7.45
C ASN A 150 -2.04 -2.23 8.50
N ILE A 151 -2.05 -3.50 8.09
CA ILE A 151 -1.62 -4.63 8.89
C ILE A 151 -0.73 -5.56 8.07
N GLN A 152 0.07 -6.36 8.76
CA GLN A 152 0.62 -7.60 8.24
C GLN A 152 0.02 -8.78 9.03
N LEU A 153 0.21 -10.00 8.54
CA LEU A 153 -0.26 -11.21 9.21
C LEU A 153 0.91 -12.13 9.54
N ALA A 154 0.84 -12.78 10.70
CA ALA A 154 1.77 -13.82 11.13
C ALA A 154 1.01 -15.13 11.40
N GLU A 155 1.68 -16.27 11.21
CA GLU A 155 1.10 -17.60 11.46
C GLU A 155 0.84 -17.88 12.94
N THR A 156 1.61 -17.27 13.85
CA THR A 156 1.52 -17.51 15.29
C THR A 156 1.61 -16.21 16.09
N LEU A 157 1.06 -16.22 17.30
CA LEU A 157 1.16 -15.11 18.25
C LEU A 157 2.63 -14.73 18.53
N ASN A 158 3.48 -15.74 18.70
CA ASN A 158 4.91 -15.54 18.95
C ASN A 158 5.58 -14.87 17.74
N ASN A 159 5.23 -15.27 16.51
CA ASN A 159 5.75 -14.63 15.31
C ASN A 159 5.32 -13.17 15.19
N ALA A 160 4.08 -12.84 15.58
CA ALA A 160 3.58 -11.46 15.58
C ALA A 160 4.26 -10.56 16.61
N LYS A 161 4.57 -11.10 17.81
CA LYS A 161 5.09 -10.34 18.96
C LYS A 161 6.62 -10.27 19.07
N LYS A 162 7.36 -10.87 18.13
CA LYS A 162 8.83 -10.72 18.08
C LYS A 162 9.22 -9.25 17.90
N SER A 163 10.38 -8.86 18.42
CA SER A 163 10.98 -7.53 18.19
C SER A 163 11.11 -7.22 16.69
N THR A 164 11.46 -8.24 15.91
CA THR A 164 11.30 -8.27 14.46
C THR A 164 10.27 -9.34 14.10
N PRO A 165 9.03 -8.95 13.76
CA PRO A 165 7.97 -9.90 13.45
C PRO A 165 8.32 -10.84 12.29
N VAL A 166 7.88 -12.10 12.39
CA VAL A 166 7.96 -13.06 11.28
C VAL A 166 6.60 -13.10 10.59
N VAL A 167 6.48 -12.35 9.51
CA VAL A 167 5.22 -12.18 8.76
C VAL A 167 5.09 -13.18 7.61
N ILE A 168 3.86 -13.44 7.20
CA ILE A 168 3.51 -14.28 6.06
C ILE A 168 3.94 -13.58 4.77
N ASN A 169 4.57 -14.35 3.87
CA ASN A 169 4.96 -13.86 2.56
C ASN A 169 3.81 -14.05 1.56
N PHE A 170 3.24 -12.95 1.08
CA PHE A 170 2.20 -12.96 0.06
C PHE A 170 2.82 -13.01 -1.34
N LYS A 171 2.48 -14.04 -2.11
CA LYS A 171 2.94 -14.19 -3.50
C LYS A 171 1.91 -13.80 -4.56
N SER A 172 0.63 -13.80 -4.19
CA SER A 172 -0.47 -13.39 -5.07
C SER A 172 -1.67 -12.94 -4.22
N ILE A 173 -2.50 -12.06 -4.79
CA ILE A 173 -3.66 -11.47 -4.10
C ILE A 173 -4.91 -12.36 -4.09
N GLY A 174 -4.85 -13.56 -4.70
CA GLY A 174 -6.03 -14.40 -4.90
C GLY A 174 -7.05 -13.80 -5.89
N THR A 175 -8.29 -14.26 -5.83
CA THR A 175 -9.42 -13.77 -6.63
C THR A 175 -10.64 -13.56 -5.74
N GLY A 176 -11.63 -12.80 -6.23
CA GLY A 176 -12.82 -12.45 -5.46
C GLY A 176 -12.66 -11.16 -4.67
N THR A 177 -13.79 -10.52 -4.34
CA THR A 177 -13.83 -9.17 -3.74
C THR A 177 -14.32 -9.16 -2.30
N ASN A 178 -14.72 -10.32 -1.76
CA ASN A 178 -15.33 -10.46 -0.43
C ASN A 178 -14.38 -11.06 0.60
N HIS A 179 -13.07 -10.89 0.39
CA HIS A 179 -12.05 -11.27 1.36
C HIS A 179 -12.26 -10.49 2.65
N ARG A 180 -12.17 -11.16 3.80
CA ARG A 180 -12.35 -10.51 5.10
C ARG A 180 -11.53 -11.17 6.20
N LEU A 181 -11.20 -10.37 7.21
CA LEU A 181 -10.67 -10.81 8.48
C LEU A 181 -11.76 -10.66 9.53
N VAL A 182 -11.98 -11.71 10.32
CA VAL A 182 -12.96 -11.70 11.41
C VAL A 182 -12.20 -11.86 12.71
N MET A 183 -12.37 -10.91 13.64
CA MET A 183 -11.79 -10.99 14.97
C MET A 183 -12.20 -12.31 15.65
N GLN A 184 -11.22 -13.04 16.17
CA GLN A 184 -11.46 -14.21 17.00
C GLN A 184 -11.51 -13.76 18.46
N MET A 185 -12.68 -13.93 19.09
CA MET A 185 -12.80 -13.66 20.52
C MET A 185 -12.05 -14.75 21.32
N PRO A 186 -11.39 -14.39 22.45
CA PRO A 186 -10.83 -15.38 23.36
C PRO A 186 -11.95 -16.31 23.84
N THR A 187 -11.71 -17.62 23.77
CA THR A 187 -12.57 -18.66 24.38
C THR A 187 -12.39 -18.72 25.88
#